data_AF-A0A955JTI3-F1
#
_entry.id   AF-A0A955JTI3-F1
#
_cell.length_a   1.000
_cell.length_b   1.000
_cell.length_c   1.000
_cell.angle_alpha   90.00
_cell.angle_beta   90.00
_cell.angle_gamma   90.00
#
_symmetry.space_group_name_H-M   'P 1'
#
loop_
_entity.id
_entity.type
_entity.pdbx_description
1 polymer ?
#
loop_
_entity_poly.entity_id
_entity_poly.type
_entity_poly.pdbx_seq_one_letter_code
_entity_poly.pdbx_strand_id
1 'polypeptide(L)'
;MDKTTVTKNAKESGVLYRMTLVAAVLQPLMTVPQAVQLYSTQDAQGLSLLTWLGYTMFGLIFLAYSIQFRLKPIILQQSLWFVLQSSVVIGIVIWS
;
A
#
# COMPACT_ATOMS: atom_id res chain seq x y z
N MET A 1 -17.38 30.39 15.31
CA MET A 1 -16.51 29.26 14.90
C MET A 1 -17.33 27.98 15.03
N ASP A 2 -17.48 27.24 13.93
CA ASP A 2 -18.30 26.02 13.86
C ASP A 2 -17.64 24.86 14.62
N LYS A 3 -18.37 24.23 15.54
CA LYS A 3 -17.91 23.09 16.35
C LYS A 3 -17.55 21.87 15.49
N THR A 4 -18.13 21.77 14.29
CA THR A 4 -17.91 20.69 13.33
C THR A 4 -16.51 20.74 12.70
N THR A 5 -15.90 21.92 12.59
CA THR A 5 -14.54 22.10 12.05
C THR A 5 -13.47 21.75 13.09
N VAL A 6 -13.74 22.01 14.37
CA VAL A 6 -12.79 21.77 15.48
C VAL A 6 -12.60 20.27 15.74
N THR A 7 -13.68 19.48 15.67
CA THR A 7 -13.63 18.03 15.93
C THR A 7 -12.89 17.24 14.84
N LYS A 8 -12.98 17.67 13.58
CA LYS A 8 -12.25 17.03 12.46
C LYS A 8 -10.73 17.20 12.58
N ASN A 9 -10.27 18.38 12.97
CA ASN A 9 -8.85 18.67 13.16
C ASN A 9 -8.24 17.98 14.39
N ALA A 10 -9.02 17.81 15.47
CA ALA A 10 -8.56 17.05 16.64
C ALA A 10 -8.38 15.54 16.34
N LYS A 11 -9.21 14.98 15.43
CA LYS A 11 -9.15 13.56 15.04
C LYS A 11 -7.99 13.23 14.07
N GLU A 12 -7.58 14.18 13.23
CA GLU A 12 -6.43 14.07 12.30
C GLU A 12 -5.07 14.44 12.92
N SER A 13 -4.95 14.57 14.24
CA SER A 13 -3.68 14.99 14.89
C SER A 13 -3.25 14.16 16.11
N GLY A 14 -4.05 13.15 16.49
CA GLY A 14 -3.77 12.26 17.62
C GLY A 14 -2.63 11.26 17.38
N VAL A 15 -2.12 10.66 18.46
CA VAL A 15 -1.01 9.67 18.43
C VAL A 15 -1.32 8.52 17.48
N LEU A 16 -2.54 7.96 17.53
CA LEU A 16 -2.97 6.89 16.64
C LEU A 16 -2.85 7.29 15.16
N TYR A 17 -3.28 8.51 14.80
CA TYR A 17 -3.18 8.99 13.42
C TYR A 17 -1.72 9.08 12.95
N ARG A 18 -0.81 9.57 13.81
CA ARG A 18 0.63 9.60 13.53
C ARG A 18 1.21 8.20 13.35
N MET A 19 0.81 7.25 14.20
CA MET A 19 1.20 5.84 14.06
C MET A 19 0.67 5.25 12.76
N THR A 20 -0.57 5.55 12.37
CA THR A 20 -1.14 5.12 11.08
C THR A 20 -0.36 5.71 9.91
N LEU A 21 0.06 6.97 9.96
CA LEU A 21 0.91 7.56 8.91
C LEU A 21 2.27 6.86 8.79
N VAL A 22 2.89 6.52 9.92
CA VAL A 22 4.15 5.76 9.92
C VAL A 22 3.91 4.36 9.34
N ALA A 23 2.87 3.66 9.78
CA ALA A 23 2.52 2.34 9.27
C ALA A 23 2.18 2.36 7.78
N ALA A 24 1.47 3.39 7.32
CA ALA A 24 1.11 3.59 5.91
C ALA A 24 2.34 3.64 4.98
N VAL A 25 3.51 4.03 5.50
CA VAL A 25 4.76 4.03 4.73
C VAL A 25 5.55 2.74 4.99
N LEU A 26 5.76 2.37 6.25
CA LEU A 26 6.62 1.24 6.60
C LEU A 26 6.06 -0.09 6.12
N GLN A 27 4.74 -0.29 6.18
CA GLN A 27 4.13 -1.56 5.82
C GLN A 27 4.29 -1.89 4.32
N PRO A 28 4.01 -0.98 3.37
CA PRO A 28 4.35 -1.22 1.97
C PRO A 28 5.83 -1.44 1.71
N LEU A 29 6.72 -0.73 2.41
CA LEU A 29 8.16 -0.90 2.25
C LEU A 29 8.67 -2.29 2.65
N MET A 30 7.91 -3.06 3.44
CA MET A 30 8.22 -4.47 3.72
C MET A 30 8.11 -5.37 2.48
N THR A 31 7.53 -4.88 1.38
CA THR A 31 7.55 -5.57 0.08
C THR A 31 8.88 -5.36 -0.67
N VAL A 32 9.70 -4.37 -0.30
CA VAL A 32 10.97 -4.08 -0.99
C VAL A 32 11.95 -5.28 -0.91
N PRO A 33 12.19 -5.93 0.24
CA PRO A 33 13.06 -7.11 0.28
C PRO A 33 12.59 -8.24 -0.65
N GLN A 34 11.29 -8.46 -0.76
CA GLN A 34 10.72 -9.45 -1.67
C GLN A 34 10.98 -9.10 -3.14
N ALA A 35 10.82 -7.82 -3.51
CA ALA A 35 11.15 -7.36 -4.86
C ALA A 35 12.66 -7.50 -5.11
N VAL A 36 13.52 -7.05 -4.20
CA VAL A 36 14.98 -7.18 -4.33
C VAL A 36 15.40 -8.64 -4.52
N GLN A 37 14.84 -9.56 -3.72
CA GLN A 37 15.11 -10.99 -3.88
C GLN A 37 14.72 -11.48 -5.27
N LEU A 38 13.50 -11.18 -5.73
CA LEU A 38 13.01 -11.60 -7.05
C LEU A 38 13.90 -11.11 -8.19
N TYR A 39 14.25 -9.82 -8.20
CA TYR A 39 15.04 -9.22 -9.29
C TYR A 39 16.53 -9.59 -9.22
N SER A 40 17.07 -9.89 -8.03
CA SER A 40 18.48 -10.30 -7.88
C SER A 40 18.71 -11.77 -8.17
N THR A 41 17.77 -12.63 -7.76
CA THR A 41 17.84 -14.08 -8.01
C THR A 41 17.32 -14.45 -9.40
N GLN A 42 16.49 -13.60 -10.01
CA GLN A 42 15.78 -13.89 -11.25
C GLN A 42 14.98 -15.19 -11.15
N ASP A 43 14.47 -15.46 -9.96
CA ASP A 43 13.75 -16.68 -9.63
C ASP A 43 12.43 -16.33 -8.96
N ALA A 44 11.33 -16.61 -9.67
CA ALA A 44 9.98 -16.45 -9.17
C ALA A 44 9.41 -17.73 -8.53
N GLN A 45 10.21 -18.78 -8.36
CA GLN A 45 9.77 -20.05 -7.80
C GLN A 45 9.21 -19.86 -6.38
N GLY A 46 7.99 -20.34 -6.18
CA GLY A 46 7.25 -20.18 -4.92
C GLY A 46 6.43 -18.90 -4.81
N LEU A 47 6.52 -17.97 -5.76
CA LEU A 47 5.63 -16.81 -5.84
C LEU A 47 4.40 -17.11 -6.68
N SER A 48 3.21 -16.94 -6.09
CA SER A 48 1.94 -17.11 -6.80
C SER A 48 1.55 -15.84 -7.55
N LEU A 49 1.57 -15.88 -8.89
CA LEU A 49 1.11 -14.77 -9.74
C LEU A 49 -0.31 -14.33 -9.38
N LEU A 50 -1.22 -15.29 -9.15
CA LEU A 50 -2.61 -15.00 -8.77
C LEU A 50 -2.70 -14.22 -7.45
N THR A 51 -1.85 -14.55 -6.48
CA THR A 51 -1.81 -13.85 -5.18
C THR A 51 -1.39 -12.39 -5.36
N TRP A 52 -0.30 -12.14 -6.08
CA TRP A 52 0.22 -10.78 -6.29
C TRP A 52 -0.68 -9.93 -7.18
N LEU A 53 -1.29 -10.52 -8.21
CA LEU A 53 -2.34 -9.87 -9.00
C LEU A 53 -3.57 -9.55 -8.14
N GLY A 54 -4.01 -10.50 -7.31
CA GLY A 54 -5.12 -10.31 -6.39
C GLY A 54 -4.89 -9.13 -5.44
N TYR A 55 -3.73 -9.07 -4.80
CA TYR A 55 -3.38 -7.93 -3.93
C TYR A 55 -3.37 -6.60 -4.70
N THR A 56 -2.82 -6.59 -5.91
CA THR A 56 -2.75 -5.37 -6.74
C THR A 56 -4.15 -4.89 -7.12
N MET A 57 -5.01 -5.79 -7.60
CA MET A 57 -6.36 -5.47 -8.08
C MET A 57 -7.30 -5.08 -6.94
N PHE A 58 -7.34 -5.84 -5.85
CA PHE A 58 -8.13 -5.44 -4.67
C PHE A 58 -7.57 -4.18 -4.02
N GLY A 59 -6.25 -3.98 -4.08
CA GLY A 59 -5.60 -2.78 -3.61
C GLY A 59 -6.07 -1.51 -4.33
N LEU A 60 -6.36 -1.59 -5.62
CA LEU A 60 -6.97 -0.50 -6.40
C LEU A 60 -8.39 -0.15 -5.94
N ILE A 61 -9.18 -1.15 -5.54
CA ILE A 61 -10.52 -0.90 -4.98
C ILE A 61 -10.41 -0.12 -3.67
N PHE A 62 -9.50 -0.53 -2.77
CA PHE A 62 -9.24 0.21 -1.53
C PHE A 62 -8.67 1.60 -1.78
N LEU A 63 -7.81 1.76 -2.78
CA LEU A 63 -7.30 3.08 -3.18
C LEU A 63 -8.46 3.98 -3.62
N ALA A 64 -9.31 3.51 -4.54
CA ALA A 64 -10.48 4.26 -5.00
C ALA A 64 -11.42 4.63 -3.86
N TYR A 65 -11.72 3.68 -2.97
CA TYR A 65 -12.51 3.91 -1.75
C TYR A 65 -11.87 4.99 -0.87
N SER A 66 -10.58 4.88 -0.58
CA SER A 66 -9.87 5.82 0.29
C SER A 66 -9.84 7.24 -0.29
N ILE A 67 -9.73 7.38 -1.62
CA ILE A 67 -9.80 8.67 -2.31
C ILE A 67 -11.21 9.27 -2.15
N GLN A 68 -12.26 8.50 -2.42
CA GLN A 68 -13.66 8.94 -2.29
C GLN A 68 -13.96 9.48 -0.89
N PHE A 69 -13.47 8.80 0.15
CA PHE A 69 -13.69 9.17 1.56
C PHE A 69 -12.57 10.04 2.16
N ARG A 70 -11.58 10.47 1.37
CA ARG A 70 -10.44 11.32 1.78
C ARG A 70 -9.62 10.74 2.95
N LEU A 71 -9.41 9.43 2.97
CA LEU A 71 -8.67 8.69 4.00
C LEU A 71 -7.16 8.76 3.73
N LYS A 72 -6.53 9.91 4.01
CA LYS A 72 -5.14 10.23 3.63
C LYS A 72 -4.11 9.12 3.90
N PRO A 73 -4.05 8.49 5.10
CA PRO A 73 -3.05 7.45 5.36
C PRO A 73 -3.24 6.22 4.46
N ILE A 74 -4.50 5.83 4.21
CA ILE A 74 -4.81 4.67 3.36
C ILE A 74 -4.52 5.00 1.89
N ILE A 75 -4.80 6.23 1.44
CA ILE A 75 -4.42 6.67 0.09
C ILE A 75 -2.90 6.49 -0.10
N LEU A 76 -2.10 7.04 0.82
CA LEU A 76 -0.64 6.92 0.77
C LEU A 76 -0.18 5.45 0.77
N GLN A 77 -0.73 4.64 1.68
CA GLN A 77 -0.41 3.23 1.80
C GLN A 77 -0.71 2.44 0.52
N GLN A 78 -1.93 2.57 -0.01
CA GLN A 78 -2.36 1.83 -1.18
C GLN A 78 -1.62 2.27 -2.44
N SER A 79 -1.27 3.55 -2.57
CA SER A 79 -0.44 4.03 -3.69
C SER A 79 0.97 3.43 -3.67
N LEU A 80 1.63 3.38 -2.50
CA LEU A 80 2.95 2.76 -2.37
C LEU A 80 2.91 1.26 -2.66
N TRP A 81 1.91 0.56 -2.12
CA TRP A 81 1.74 -0.86 -2.39
C TRP A 81 1.45 -1.16 -3.85
N PHE A 82 0.64 -0.33 -4.51
CA PHE A 82 0.34 -0.52 -5.93
C PHE A 82 1.62 -0.54 -6.77
N VAL A 83 2.55 0.40 -6.52
CA VAL A 83 3.84 0.43 -7.22
C VAL A 83 4.67 -0.82 -6.92
N LEU A 84 4.85 -1.17 -5.65
CA LEU A 84 5.72 -2.29 -5.25
C LEU A 84 5.15 -3.65 -5.66
N GLN A 85 3.85 -3.88 -5.47
CA GLN A 85 3.19 -5.13 -5.87
C GLN A 85 3.14 -5.28 -7.39
N SER A 86 2.92 -4.19 -8.14
CA SER A 86 3.00 -4.23 -9.61
C SER A 86 4.42 -4.59 -10.08
N SER A 87 5.46 -4.08 -9.43
CA SER A 87 6.84 -4.50 -9.71
C SER A 87 7.03 -5.99 -9.46
N VAL A 88 6.50 -6.55 -8.36
CA VAL A 88 6.57 -7.99 -8.11
C VAL A 88 5.80 -8.79 -9.17
N VAL A 89 4.61 -8.35 -9.56
CA VAL A 89 3.84 -8.98 -10.66
C VAL A 89 4.65 -8.99 -11.95
N ILE A 90 5.28 -7.87 -12.33
CA ILE A 90 6.13 -7.76 -13.52
C ILE A 90 7.31 -8.73 -13.42
N GLY A 91 8.00 -8.77 -12.29
CA GLY A 91 9.12 -9.68 -12.10
C GLY A 91 8.69 -11.16 -12.20
N ILE A 92 7.56 -11.53 -11.62
CA ILE A 92 7.03 -12.89 -11.73
C ILE A 92 6.78 -13.23 -13.20
N VAL A 93 6.16 -12.35 -13.99
CA VAL A 93 5.89 -12.62 -15.41
C VAL A 93 7.17 -12.77 -16.25
N ILE A 94 8.26 -12.10 -15.88
CA ILE A 94 9.53 -12.19 -16.61
C ILE A 94 10.29 -13.49 -16.28
N TRP A 95 10.24 -13.94 -15.03
CA TRP A 95 11.07 -15.04 -14.50
C TRP A 95 10.28 -16.26 -14.02
N SER A 96 9.01 -16.40 -14.43
CA SER A 96 8.18 -17.60 -14.22
C SER A 96 8.45 -18.70 -15.22
#